data_AF-A0AAE2BS32-F1
#
_entry.id   AF-A0AAE2BS32-F1
#
_cell.length_a   1.000
_cell.length_b   1.000
_cell.length_c   1.000
_cell.angle_alpha   90.00
_cell.angle_beta   90.00
_cell.angle_gamma   90.00
#
_symmetry.space_group_name_H-M   'P 1'
#
loop_
_entity.id
_entity.type
_entity.pdbx_description
1 polymer ?
#
loop_
_entity_poly.entity_id
_entity_poly.type
_entity_poly.pdbx_seq_one_letter_code
_entity_poly.pdbx_strand_id
1 'polypeptide(L)'
;MENQSVTALPRDDFPLSLLINHAHKLQDHDTLLADAMYAEELIFQEALMASLVSANTRLGLPESSSFLGVPEPLSSVERGEPSLFFCEICAETKDSDQVFTVETCNHRFCAECIAKHVAVKIGKSPIENGPRFSCPAGTDCGGTVEIEKCVEVVPNDVLVMWGDAICESMIDASQKFYCPYKDCSGLLVNDGEEVVRESECPFCHRLFCAQCRVAWHSGVGCEEFSRLSESERAREDLLVHELAKLKKWQRCPHCKFFVEKNEGCLHMTCR
;
A
#
# COMPACT_ATOMS: atom_id res chain seq x y z
N MET A 1 -61.20 6.97 -36.21
CA MET A 1 -61.90 7.08 -34.92
C MET A 1 -60.88 6.64 -33.88
N GLU A 2 -60.08 7.60 -33.42
CA GLU A 2 -60.21 8.29 -32.12
C GLU A 2 -59.30 7.58 -31.09
N ASN A 3 -58.09 8.09 -30.82
CA ASN A 3 -57.67 9.18 -29.92
C ASN A 3 -57.67 8.83 -28.43
N GLN A 4 -56.62 9.36 -27.76
CA GLN A 4 -56.34 9.48 -26.31
C GLN A 4 -55.50 8.36 -25.67
N SER A 5 -54.52 8.62 -24.81
CA SER A 5 -53.89 9.85 -24.31
C SER A 5 -52.64 9.48 -23.51
N VAL A 6 -51.68 10.41 -23.54
CA VAL A 6 -50.44 10.51 -22.76
C VAL A 6 -50.69 10.50 -21.24
N THR A 7 -49.81 9.84 -20.49
CA THR A 7 -49.42 10.28 -19.13
C THR A 7 -47.90 10.22 -19.02
N ALA A 8 -47.29 11.40 -18.95
CA ALA A 8 -45.89 11.63 -18.64
C ALA A 8 -45.64 11.41 -17.14
N LEU A 9 -44.46 10.87 -16.80
CA LEU A 9 -43.89 10.88 -15.45
C LEU A 9 -42.54 11.62 -15.47
N PRO A 10 -42.15 12.26 -14.35
CA PRO A 10 -41.42 13.52 -14.37
C PRO A 10 -39.92 13.35 -14.59
N ARG A 11 -39.32 14.38 -15.20
CA ARG A 11 -37.88 14.61 -15.21
C ARG A 11 -37.45 15.02 -13.81
N ASP A 12 -36.67 14.18 -13.14
CA ASP A 12 -35.91 14.59 -11.97
C ASP A 12 -34.65 15.30 -12.47
N ASP A 13 -34.73 16.62 -12.56
CA ASP A 13 -33.58 17.52 -12.68
C ASP A 13 -32.80 17.48 -11.35
N PHE A 14 -31.90 16.50 -11.21
CA PHE A 14 -30.91 16.52 -10.14
C PHE A 14 -29.85 17.60 -10.47
N PRO A 15 -29.66 18.63 -9.62
CA PRO A 15 -28.82 19.76 -9.98
C PRO A 15 -27.34 19.36 -9.89
N LEU A 16 -26.68 19.34 -11.07
CA LEU A 16 -25.23 19.16 -11.26
C LEU A 16 -24.38 20.07 -10.35
N SER A 17 -24.95 21.17 -9.86
CA SER A 17 -24.32 22.09 -8.91
C SER A 17 -24.06 21.49 -7.53
N LEU A 18 -24.84 20.49 -7.07
CA LEU A 18 -24.60 19.85 -5.77
C LEU A 18 -23.35 18.96 -5.78
N LEU A 19 -23.06 18.31 -6.91
CA LEU A 19 -21.90 17.41 -7.06
C LEU A 19 -20.59 18.20 -7.16
N ILE A 20 -20.60 19.35 -7.86
CA ILE A 20 -19.45 20.25 -7.94
C ILE A 20 -19.11 20.79 -6.54
N ASN A 21 -20.12 21.25 -5.78
CA ASN A 21 -19.91 21.73 -4.42
C ASN A 21 -19.38 20.63 -3.47
N HIS A 22 -19.75 19.37 -3.70
CA HIS A 22 -19.26 18.26 -2.87
C HIS A 22 -17.81 17.90 -3.19
N ALA A 23 -17.42 17.95 -4.47
CA ALA A 23 -16.04 17.72 -4.91
C ALA A 23 -15.08 18.81 -4.41
N HIS A 24 -15.48 20.09 -4.47
CA HIS A 24 -14.69 21.19 -3.89
C HIS A 24 -14.52 21.05 -2.37
N LYS A 25 -15.57 20.58 -1.67
CA LYS A 25 -15.54 20.38 -0.21
C LYS A 25 -14.64 19.20 0.23
N LEU A 26 -14.50 18.17 -0.60
CA LEU A 26 -13.57 17.06 -0.35
C LEU A 26 -12.12 17.50 -0.58
N GLN A 27 -11.88 18.35 -1.58
CA GLN A 27 -10.55 18.86 -1.89
C GLN A 27 -10.04 19.85 -0.83
N ASP A 28 -10.91 20.70 -0.28
CA ASP A 28 -10.57 21.57 0.87
C ASP A 28 -10.29 20.76 2.15
N HIS A 29 -10.99 19.65 2.38
CA HIS A 29 -10.78 18.79 3.55
C HIS A 29 -9.44 18.05 3.50
N ASP A 30 -9.04 17.54 2.33
CA ASP A 30 -7.72 16.90 2.14
C ASP A 30 -6.58 17.91 2.33
N THR A 31 -6.78 19.16 1.92
CA THR A 31 -5.77 20.22 2.11
C THR A 31 -5.62 20.59 3.59
N LEU A 32 -6.73 20.68 4.33
CA LEU A 32 -6.72 20.95 5.78
C LEU A 32 -6.13 19.79 6.61
N LEU A 33 -6.31 18.54 6.17
CA LEU A 33 -5.68 17.37 6.80
C LEU A 33 -4.16 17.37 6.59
N ALA A 34 -3.69 17.77 5.41
CA ALA A 34 -2.26 17.85 5.12
C ALA A 34 -1.55 18.90 5.98
N ASP A 35 -2.17 20.07 6.20
CA ASP A 35 -1.64 21.13 7.06
C ASP A 35 -1.59 20.71 8.54
N ALA A 36 -2.57 19.93 9.01
CA ALA A 36 -2.59 19.40 10.37
C ALA A 36 -1.48 18.37 10.61
N MET A 37 -1.27 17.45 9.67
CA MET A 37 -0.17 16.48 9.75
C MET A 37 1.21 17.16 9.76
N TYR A 38 1.37 18.23 8.98
CA TYR A 38 2.61 19.01 8.96
C TYR A 38 2.87 19.75 10.29
N ALA A 39 1.82 20.29 10.92
CA ALA A 39 1.92 20.93 12.22
C ALA A 39 2.29 19.95 13.35
N GLU A 40 1.73 18.74 13.33
CA GLU A 40 2.07 17.68 14.31
C GLU A 40 3.53 17.24 14.20
N GLU A 41 4.07 17.10 12.98
CA GLU A 41 5.50 16.79 12.76
C GLU A 41 6.42 17.90 13.29
N LEU A 42 6.05 19.17 13.11
CA LEU A 42 6.82 20.30 13.66
C LEU A 42 6.88 20.26 15.20
N ILE A 43 5.73 20.02 15.84
CA ILE A 43 5.64 19.93 17.31
C ILE A 43 6.46 18.75 17.83
N PHE A 44 6.47 17.62 17.13
CA PHE A 44 7.30 16.47 17.48
C PHE A 44 8.80 16.79 17.40
N GLN A 45 9.23 17.48 16.35
CA GLN A 45 10.62 17.92 16.20
C GLN A 45 11.03 18.94 17.27
N GLU A 46 10.15 19.87 17.65
CA GLU A 46 10.40 20.80 18.75
C GLU A 46 10.56 20.07 20.10
N ALA A 47 9.73 19.06 20.38
CA ALA A 47 9.82 18.26 21.59
C ALA A 47 11.14 17.46 21.67
N LEU A 48 11.62 16.93 20.54
CA LEU A 48 12.92 16.28 20.44
C LEU A 48 14.08 17.25 20.72
N MET A 49 14.02 18.46 20.15
CA MET A 49 15.04 19.48 20.37
C MET A 49 15.07 19.97 21.83
N ALA A 50 13.91 20.13 22.47
CA ALA A 50 13.83 20.49 23.89
C ALA A 50 14.40 19.39 24.81
N SER A 51 14.26 18.12 24.42
CA SER A 51 14.81 16.97 25.15
C SER A 51 16.35 16.92 25.08
N LEU A 52 16.93 17.25 23.92
CA LEU A 52 18.39 17.32 23.74
C LEU A 52 19.03 18.46 24.54
N VAL A 53 18.34 19.61 24.68
CA VAL A 53 18.81 20.74 25.51
C VAL A 53 18.77 20.38 27.00
N SER A 54 17.79 19.58 27.43
CA SER A 54 17.65 19.12 28.82
C SER A 54 18.68 18.05 29.22
N ALA A 55 19.18 17.27 28.25
CA ALA A 55 20.27 16.31 28.49
C ALA A 55 21.63 17.02 28.69
N ASN A 56 21.88 18.13 27.97
CA ASN A 56 23.14 18.86 28.07
C ASN A 56 23.31 19.67 29.37
N THR A 57 22.24 19.92 30.12
CA THR A 57 22.32 20.60 31.43
C THR A 57 22.68 19.67 32.59
N ARG A 58 22.77 18.35 32.37
CA ARG A 58 23.08 17.36 33.42
C ARG A 58 24.54 16.90 33.47
N LEU A 59 25.40 17.36 32.56
CA LEU A 59 26.86 17.13 32.62
C LEU A 59 27.56 18.30 33.33
N GLY A 60 27.27 18.48 34.62
CA GLY A 60 28.12 19.25 35.53
C GLY A 60 29.00 18.29 36.33
N LEU A 61 30.31 18.32 36.13
CA LEU A 61 31.33 17.65 36.95
C LEU A 61 31.19 18.03 38.44
N PRO A 62 31.62 17.15 39.37
CA PRO A 62 32.90 17.45 40.03
C PRO A 62 33.83 16.23 40.22
N GLU A 63 35.08 16.59 40.51
CA GLU A 63 36.29 15.77 40.56
C GLU A 63 36.48 14.96 41.86
N SER A 64 37.28 13.89 41.72
CA SER A 64 38.24 13.32 42.68
C SER A 64 37.76 12.58 43.95
N SER A 65 38.09 11.29 44.05
CA SER A 65 39.20 10.80 44.90
C SER A 65 39.35 9.26 44.83
N SER A 66 40.60 8.84 44.83
CA SER A 66 41.16 7.48 44.79
C SER A 66 40.82 6.60 46.01
N PHE A 67 40.70 5.28 45.84
CA PHE A 67 41.36 4.30 46.72
C PHE A 67 41.42 2.89 46.10
N LEU A 68 42.60 2.26 46.22
CA LEU A 68 42.93 0.90 45.77
C LEU A 68 42.51 -0.14 46.82
N GLY A 69 42.11 -1.33 46.38
CA GLY A 69 42.00 -2.51 47.24
C GLY A 69 41.39 -3.72 46.54
N VAL A 70 42.24 -4.61 46.03
CA VAL A 70 41.88 -5.99 45.66
C VAL A 70 42.01 -6.85 46.92
N PRO A 71 41.09 -7.79 47.15
CA PRO A 71 41.53 -9.18 47.33
C PRO A 71 40.59 -10.20 46.65
N GLU A 72 41.18 -11.18 45.95
CA GLU A 72 40.54 -12.48 45.65
C GLU A 72 40.71 -13.45 46.84
N PRO A 73 40.18 -14.70 46.80
CA PRO A 73 38.76 -15.06 46.74
C PRO A 73 38.41 -16.10 47.82
N LEU A 74 37.15 -16.25 48.22
CA LEU A 74 36.73 -17.40 49.04
C LEU A 74 35.26 -17.80 48.79
N SER A 75 35.13 -18.88 48.00
CA SER A 75 34.19 -20.00 48.03
C SER A 75 32.70 -19.79 48.40
N SER A 76 31.87 -20.14 47.40
CA SER A 76 30.66 -20.97 47.47
C SER A 76 29.47 -20.48 48.29
N VAL A 77 28.42 -20.03 47.60
CA VAL A 77 27.16 -20.76 47.33
C VAL A 77 26.27 -19.77 46.58
N GLU A 78 26.14 -19.90 45.26
CA GLU A 78 25.25 -19.00 44.50
C GLU A 78 24.14 -19.81 43.85
N ARG A 79 22.94 -19.60 44.40
CA ARG A 79 21.67 -19.73 43.67
C ARG A 79 21.86 -19.10 42.30
N GLY A 80 21.43 -19.79 41.24
CA GLY A 80 21.58 -19.32 39.86
C GLY A 80 21.20 -17.85 39.75
N GLU A 81 22.21 -16.99 39.60
CA GLU A 81 22.02 -15.60 39.25
C GLU A 81 21.36 -15.60 37.87
N PRO A 82 20.24 -14.88 37.67
CA PRO A 82 19.72 -14.69 36.33
C PRO A 82 20.82 -13.97 35.54
N SER A 83 21.37 -14.63 34.52
CA SER A 83 22.36 -14.03 33.65
C SER A 83 21.71 -12.87 32.89
N LEU A 84 21.93 -11.65 33.37
CA LEU A 84 21.38 -10.45 32.77
C LEU A 84 22.14 -10.12 31.47
N PHE A 85 21.41 -9.73 30.43
CA PHE A 85 21.92 -9.36 29.11
C PHE A 85 21.60 -7.89 28.80
N PHE A 86 22.58 -7.13 28.35
CA PHE A 86 22.37 -5.74 27.92
C PHE A 86 22.10 -5.67 26.41
N CYS A 87 20.95 -5.12 26.03
CA CYS A 87 20.58 -4.96 24.62
C CYS A 87 21.08 -3.61 24.08
N GLU A 88 21.91 -3.63 23.05
CA GLU A 88 22.50 -2.43 22.44
C GLU A 88 21.48 -1.58 21.64
N ILE A 89 20.32 -2.14 21.27
CA ILE A 89 19.29 -1.41 20.51
C ILE A 89 18.45 -0.51 21.43
N CYS A 90 17.92 -1.05 22.53
CA CYS A 90 17.10 -0.28 23.48
C CYS A 90 17.89 0.25 24.68
N ALA A 91 19.16 -0.12 24.83
CA ALA A 91 20.00 0.20 25.98
C ALA A 91 19.42 -0.25 27.33
N GLU A 92 18.68 -1.36 27.34
CA GLU A 92 18.09 -1.95 28.54
C GLU A 92 18.71 -3.31 28.86
N THR A 93 18.76 -3.63 30.16
CA THR A 93 19.13 -4.95 30.67
C THR A 93 17.91 -5.86 30.71
N LYS A 94 18.03 -7.07 30.18
CA LYS A 94 16.98 -8.07 30.07
C LYS A 94 17.43 -9.39 30.68
N ASP A 95 16.48 -10.18 31.14
CA ASP A 95 16.74 -11.54 31.62
C ASP A 95 17.14 -12.46 30.46
N SER A 96 17.85 -13.55 30.76
CA SER A 96 18.35 -14.48 29.74
C SER A 96 17.27 -15.13 28.87
N ASP A 97 16.06 -15.27 29.40
CA ASP A 97 14.89 -15.80 28.70
C ASP A 97 14.28 -14.80 27.69
N GLN A 98 14.67 -13.53 27.76
CA GLN A 98 14.23 -12.47 26.83
C GLN A 98 15.26 -12.15 25.75
N VAL A 99 16.30 -12.97 25.63
CA VAL A 99 17.40 -12.76 24.67
C VAL A 99 17.19 -13.61 23.43
N PHE A 100 17.11 -12.94 22.29
CA PHE A 100 17.14 -13.54 20.97
C PHE A 100 18.58 -13.57 20.45
N THR A 101 19.01 -14.71 19.92
CA THR A 101 20.33 -14.86 19.29
C THR A 101 20.16 -15.18 17.81
N VAL A 102 20.78 -14.37 16.95
CA VAL A 102 20.79 -14.61 15.50
C VAL A 102 21.82 -15.69 15.18
N GLU A 103 21.39 -16.93 14.90
CA GLU A 103 22.30 -18.08 14.73
C GLU A 103 23.33 -17.90 13.61
N THR A 104 22.99 -17.13 12.56
CA THR A 104 23.88 -16.89 11.40
C THR A 104 25.08 -15.98 11.71
N CYS A 105 25.01 -15.16 12.77
CA CYS A 105 26.07 -14.22 13.12
C CYS A 105 26.34 -14.06 14.63
N ASN A 106 25.65 -14.82 15.48
CA ASN A 106 25.72 -14.84 16.94
C ASN A 106 25.43 -13.50 17.65
N HIS A 107 24.90 -12.50 16.94
CA HIS A 107 24.46 -11.26 17.57
C HIS A 107 23.23 -11.50 18.44
N ARG A 108 23.19 -10.81 19.59
CA ARG A 108 22.17 -10.99 20.62
C ARG A 108 21.40 -9.70 20.79
N PHE A 109 20.09 -9.80 20.93
CA PHE A 109 19.18 -8.68 21.10
C PHE A 109 18.04 -9.07 22.02
N CYS A 110 17.35 -8.10 22.61
CA CYS A 110 16.13 -8.44 23.33
C CYS A 110 14.99 -8.78 22.35
N ALA A 111 14.09 -9.64 22.81
CA ALA A 111 12.88 -10.06 22.13
C ALA A 111 12.10 -8.91 21.48
N GLU A 112 11.86 -7.86 22.26
CA GLU A 112 11.11 -6.68 21.85
C GLU A 112 11.78 -5.93 20.70
N CYS A 113 13.10 -5.81 20.70
CA CYS A 113 13.83 -5.12 19.64
C CYS A 113 13.82 -5.90 18.34
N ILE A 114 13.91 -7.23 18.40
CA ILE A 114 13.76 -8.08 17.21
C ILE A 114 12.35 -8.00 16.65
N ALA A 115 11.32 -8.09 17.50
CA ALA A 115 9.93 -7.95 17.07
C ALA A 115 9.68 -6.60 16.37
N LYS A 116 10.17 -5.49 16.96
CA LYS A 116 10.07 -4.15 16.34
C LYS A 116 10.84 -4.05 15.04
N HIS A 117 12.06 -4.60 14.97
CA HIS A 117 12.87 -4.61 13.75
C HIS A 117 12.16 -5.32 12.61
N VAL A 118 11.64 -6.53 12.88
CA VAL A 118 10.87 -7.32 11.92
C VAL A 118 9.63 -6.55 11.45
N ALA A 119 8.82 -6.03 12.39
CA ALA A 119 7.61 -5.27 12.05
C ALA A 119 7.89 -4.05 11.16
N VAL A 120 8.93 -3.27 11.49
CA VAL A 120 9.34 -2.10 10.69
C VAL A 120 9.84 -2.52 9.30
N LYS A 121 10.56 -3.64 9.21
CA LYS A 121 11.12 -4.12 7.94
C LYS A 121 10.05 -4.66 7.00
N ILE A 122 9.00 -5.30 7.54
CA ILE A 122 7.80 -5.69 6.79
C ILE A 122 7.08 -4.45 6.23
N GLY A 123 6.90 -3.41 7.04
CA GLY A 123 6.12 -2.23 6.64
C GLY A 123 6.81 -1.28 5.65
N LYS A 124 8.15 -1.30 5.53
CA LYS A 124 8.91 -0.30 4.76
C LYS A 124 9.24 -0.69 3.32
N SER A 125 9.07 -1.95 2.91
CA SER A 125 9.49 -2.38 1.58
C SER A 125 8.61 -3.52 1.08
N PRO A 126 8.08 -3.44 -0.16
CA PRO A 126 7.82 -4.66 -0.92
C PRO A 126 9.12 -5.48 -0.86
N ILE A 127 9.01 -6.73 -0.48
CA ILE A 127 10.17 -7.60 -0.27
C ILE A 127 10.75 -7.98 -1.64
N GLU A 128 11.42 -7.05 -2.33
CA GLU A 128 12.01 -7.27 -3.65
C GLU A 128 13.17 -8.29 -3.60
N ASN A 129 13.73 -8.55 -2.42
CA ASN A 129 14.88 -9.44 -2.20
C ASN A 129 14.56 -10.68 -1.33
N GLY A 130 13.28 -11.06 -1.24
CA GLY A 130 12.83 -12.21 -0.45
C GLY A 130 12.83 -11.99 1.08
N PRO A 131 12.20 -12.90 1.85
CA PRO A 131 11.74 -12.66 3.22
C PRO A 131 12.82 -12.72 4.30
N ARG A 132 14.07 -12.47 3.93
CA ARG A 132 15.23 -12.56 4.82
C ARG A 132 15.49 -11.21 5.44
N PHE A 133 15.22 -11.07 6.74
CA PHE A 133 15.54 -9.84 7.45
C PHE A 133 16.99 -9.83 7.88
N SER A 134 17.71 -8.77 7.50
CA SER A 134 19.09 -8.55 7.91
C SER A 134 19.18 -8.42 9.43
N CYS A 135 20.28 -8.93 10.01
CA CYS A 135 20.62 -8.73 11.40
C CYS A 135 20.60 -7.23 11.76
N PRO A 136 20.07 -6.83 12.94
CA PRO A 136 20.09 -5.43 13.38
C PRO A 136 21.48 -4.87 13.74
N ALA A 137 22.51 -5.71 13.86
CA ALA A 137 23.83 -5.34 14.39
C ALA A 137 24.57 -4.24 13.61
N GLY A 138 24.20 -4.01 12.34
CA GLY A 138 24.87 -3.04 11.47
C GLY A 138 24.88 -3.47 10.01
N THR A 139 25.30 -2.57 9.13
CA THR A 139 25.38 -2.80 7.68
C THR A 139 26.53 -3.71 7.26
N ASP A 140 27.49 -3.95 8.15
CA ASP A 140 28.61 -4.87 8.01
C ASP A 140 28.26 -6.32 8.39
N CYS A 141 27.09 -6.53 9.02
CA CYS A 141 26.61 -7.87 9.36
C CYS A 141 25.76 -8.48 8.24
N GLY A 142 26.27 -9.53 7.60
CA GLY A 142 25.55 -10.33 6.61
C GLY A 142 24.58 -11.38 7.18
N GLY A 143 24.37 -11.38 8.50
CA GLY A 143 23.47 -12.35 9.15
C GLY A 143 22.01 -12.10 8.81
N THR A 144 21.21 -13.15 8.83
CA THR A 144 19.76 -13.11 8.59
C THR A 144 18.99 -13.67 9.78
N VAL A 145 17.85 -13.06 10.08
CA VAL A 145 16.89 -13.51 11.08
C VAL A 145 15.93 -14.51 10.42
N GLU A 146 15.80 -15.70 11.00
CA GLU A 146 14.94 -16.78 10.52
C GLU A 146 13.59 -16.76 11.27
N ILE A 147 12.49 -16.93 10.53
CA ILE A 147 11.12 -16.82 11.06
C ILE A 147 10.81 -17.92 12.07
N GLU A 148 11.32 -19.13 11.85
CA GLU A 148 11.08 -20.31 12.68
C GLU A 148 11.57 -20.11 14.11
N LYS A 149 12.63 -19.32 14.27
CA LYS A 149 13.22 -18.97 15.58
C LYS A 149 12.51 -17.81 16.26
N CYS A 150 11.76 -17.01 15.48
CA CYS A 150 11.04 -15.86 15.99
C CYS A 150 9.69 -16.21 16.61
N VAL A 151 9.16 -17.43 16.36
CA VAL A 151 7.81 -17.84 16.77
C VAL A 151 7.57 -17.70 18.27
N GLU A 152 8.58 -17.95 19.09
CA GLU A 152 8.46 -17.90 20.56
C GLU A 152 8.58 -16.47 21.13
N VAL A 153 9.09 -15.53 20.33
CA VAL A 153 9.62 -14.25 20.80
C VAL A 153 8.87 -13.06 20.20
N VAL A 154 8.30 -13.26 19.01
CA VAL A 154 7.62 -12.23 18.23
C VAL A 154 6.10 -12.40 18.37
N PRO A 155 5.34 -11.30 18.56
CA PRO A 155 3.88 -11.34 18.59
C PRO A 155 3.25 -12.02 17.37
N ASN A 156 2.13 -12.71 17.58
CA ASN A 156 1.48 -13.52 16.53
C ASN A 156 1.05 -12.69 15.32
N ASP A 157 0.56 -11.48 15.52
CA ASP A 157 0.22 -10.51 14.47
C ASP A 157 1.42 -10.19 13.57
N VAL A 158 2.62 -10.03 14.16
CA VAL A 158 3.85 -9.79 13.39
C VAL A 158 4.27 -11.04 12.60
N LEU A 159 4.08 -12.24 13.17
CA LEU A 159 4.35 -13.50 12.45
C LEU A 159 3.40 -13.70 11.27
N VAL A 160 2.11 -13.36 11.43
CA VAL A 160 1.13 -13.40 10.33
C VAL A 160 1.52 -12.43 9.23
N MET A 161 1.85 -11.17 9.58
CA MET A 161 2.32 -10.19 8.60
C MET A 161 3.60 -10.63 7.88
N TRP A 162 4.52 -11.30 8.57
CA TRP A 162 5.71 -11.87 7.93
C TRP A 162 5.33 -13.00 6.97
N GLY A 163 4.44 -13.91 7.37
CA GLY A 163 3.92 -14.97 6.51
C GLY A 163 3.27 -14.42 5.24
N ASP A 164 2.41 -13.42 5.37
CA ASP A 164 1.76 -12.75 4.25
C ASP A 164 2.80 -12.12 3.31
N ALA A 165 3.82 -11.47 3.87
CA ALA A 165 4.89 -10.87 3.08
C ALA A 165 5.78 -11.90 2.37
N ILE A 166 5.99 -13.08 2.96
CA ILE A 166 6.64 -14.22 2.29
C ILE A 166 5.79 -14.64 1.08
N CYS A 167 4.51 -14.91 1.30
CA CYS A 167 3.59 -15.33 0.25
C CYS A 167 3.52 -14.29 -0.88
N GLU A 168 3.43 -13.01 -0.53
CA GLU A 168 3.44 -11.92 -1.48
C GLU A 168 4.76 -11.85 -2.27
N SER A 169 5.91 -12.09 -1.64
CA SER A 169 7.22 -12.09 -2.32
C SER A 169 7.38 -13.20 -3.36
N MET A 170 6.60 -14.28 -3.25
CA MET A 170 6.60 -15.39 -4.23
C MET A 170 5.84 -15.04 -5.51
N ILE A 171 5.01 -13.99 -5.48
CA ILE A 171 4.22 -13.54 -6.62
C ILE A 171 5.06 -12.55 -7.42
N ASP A 172 5.24 -12.82 -8.72
CA ASP A 172 6.02 -11.96 -9.59
C ASP A 172 5.40 -10.57 -9.72
N ALA A 173 6.23 -9.53 -9.75
CA ALA A 173 5.76 -8.15 -9.84
C ALA A 173 4.91 -7.89 -11.10
N SER A 174 5.14 -8.62 -12.19
CA SER A 174 4.34 -8.49 -13.43
C SER A 174 2.92 -9.04 -13.30
N GLN A 175 2.70 -9.99 -12.39
CA GLN A 175 1.39 -10.58 -12.09
C GLN A 175 0.53 -9.68 -11.19
N LYS A 176 1.17 -8.75 -10.47
CA LYS A 176 0.51 -7.83 -9.55
C LYS A 176 0.01 -6.59 -10.30
N PHE A 177 -1.20 -6.18 -9.99
CA PHE A 177 -1.75 -4.90 -10.42
C PHE A 177 -2.86 -4.45 -9.48
N TYR A 178 -3.15 -3.16 -9.46
CA TYR A 178 -4.22 -2.62 -8.63
C TYR A 178 -5.53 -2.56 -9.38
N CYS A 179 -6.63 -2.68 -8.63
CA CYS A 179 -7.97 -2.40 -9.13
C CYS A 179 -7.98 -1.00 -9.79
N PRO A 180 -8.49 -0.88 -11.03
CA PRO A 180 -8.44 0.38 -11.79
C PRO A 180 -9.37 1.47 -11.23
N TYR A 181 -10.23 1.12 -10.29
CA TYR A 181 -11.13 2.06 -9.64
C TYR A 181 -10.45 2.69 -8.43
N LYS A 182 -10.23 4.00 -8.47
CA LYS A 182 -9.44 4.77 -7.49
C LYS A 182 -9.95 4.65 -6.04
N ASP A 183 -11.26 4.56 -5.88
CA ASP A 183 -11.96 4.37 -4.60
C ASP A 183 -11.85 2.94 -4.04
N CYS A 184 -11.31 1.99 -4.82
CA CYS A 184 -11.03 0.63 -4.37
C CYS A 184 -9.54 0.39 -4.25
N SER A 185 -8.78 0.53 -5.34
CA SER A 185 -7.32 0.33 -5.38
C SER A 185 -6.82 -0.97 -4.72
N GLY A 186 -7.65 -2.02 -4.62
CA GLY A 186 -7.27 -3.30 -4.05
C GLY A 186 -6.22 -4.01 -4.92
N LEU A 187 -5.25 -4.68 -4.29
CA LEU A 187 -4.20 -5.43 -4.98
C LEU A 187 -4.78 -6.72 -5.59
N LEU A 188 -4.59 -6.90 -6.90
CA LEU A 188 -5.03 -8.05 -7.68
C LEU A 188 -3.83 -8.81 -8.23
N VAL A 189 -3.99 -10.13 -8.35
CA VAL A 189 -2.96 -11.04 -8.85
C VAL A 189 -3.52 -11.78 -10.05
N ASN A 190 -2.79 -11.77 -11.16
CA ASN A 190 -3.07 -12.61 -12.32
C ASN A 190 -2.20 -13.87 -12.28
N ASP A 191 -2.77 -14.95 -11.75
CA ASP A 191 -2.15 -16.27 -11.61
C ASP A 191 -2.51 -17.23 -12.77
N GLY A 192 -3.37 -16.81 -13.70
CA GLY A 192 -3.80 -17.61 -14.83
C GLY A 192 -2.80 -17.60 -16.00
N GLU A 193 -2.63 -18.77 -16.62
CA GLU A 193 -1.93 -18.89 -17.92
C GLU A 193 -2.79 -18.39 -19.09
N GLU A 194 -4.11 -18.43 -18.92
CA GLU A 194 -5.07 -18.00 -19.94
C GLU A 194 -5.23 -16.49 -19.96
N VAL A 195 -5.39 -15.95 -21.17
CA VAL A 195 -5.59 -14.52 -21.36
C VAL A 195 -7.04 -14.15 -21.02
N VAL A 196 -7.31 -13.90 -19.75
CA VAL A 196 -8.60 -13.39 -19.28
C VAL A 196 -8.74 -11.92 -19.67
N ARG A 197 -9.83 -11.58 -20.34
CA ARG A 197 -10.15 -10.19 -20.68
C ARG A 197 -11.08 -9.57 -19.65
N GLU A 198 -12.20 -10.21 -19.37
CA GLU A 198 -13.23 -9.74 -18.45
C GLU A 198 -13.04 -10.40 -17.09
N SER A 199 -12.95 -9.60 -16.03
CA SER A 199 -12.87 -10.11 -14.67
C SER A 199 -13.57 -9.16 -13.71
N GLU A 200 -14.02 -9.68 -12.57
CA GLU A 200 -14.66 -8.93 -11.50
C GLU A 200 -13.67 -8.71 -10.36
N CYS A 201 -13.60 -7.47 -9.85
CA CYS A 201 -12.76 -7.18 -8.69
C CYS A 201 -13.37 -7.82 -7.42
N PRO A 202 -12.65 -8.67 -6.68
CA PRO A 202 -13.18 -9.32 -5.47
C PRO A 202 -13.44 -8.35 -4.31
N PHE A 203 -12.87 -7.14 -4.34
CA PHE A 203 -13.04 -6.14 -3.28
C PHE A 203 -14.22 -5.20 -3.50
N CYS A 204 -14.50 -4.83 -4.76
CA CYS A 204 -15.55 -3.84 -5.09
C CYS A 204 -16.60 -4.34 -6.08
N HIS A 205 -16.49 -5.59 -6.53
CA HIS A 205 -17.45 -6.27 -7.41
C HIS A 205 -17.71 -5.57 -8.76
N ARG A 206 -16.80 -4.68 -9.17
CA ARG A 206 -16.87 -4.00 -10.46
C ARG A 206 -16.05 -4.75 -11.50
N LEU A 207 -16.61 -4.87 -12.70
CA LEU A 207 -15.94 -5.47 -13.84
C LEU A 207 -14.77 -4.60 -14.30
N PHE A 208 -13.70 -5.24 -14.74
CA PHE A 208 -12.56 -4.59 -15.35
C PHE A 208 -11.97 -5.42 -16.49
N CYS A 209 -11.14 -4.76 -17.31
CA CYS A 209 -10.40 -5.44 -18.35
C CYS A 209 -9.04 -5.90 -17.80
N ALA A 210 -8.83 -7.21 -17.58
CA ALA A 210 -7.58 -7.73 -17.02
C ALA A 210 -6.37 -7.60 -17.96
N GLN A 211 -6.61 -7.62 -19.29
CA GLN A 211 -5.56 -7.35 -20.28
C GLN A 211 -5.10 -5.89 -20.28
N CYS A 212 -6.06 -4.95 -20.27
CA CYS A 212 -5.77 -3.52 -20.35
C CYS A 212 -5.51 -2.88 -18.97
N ARG A 213 -5.88 -3.56 -17.87
CA ARG A 213 -5.80 -3.08 -16.49
C ARG A 213 -6.55 -1.75 -16.26
N VAL A 214 -7.72 -1.63 -16.87
CA VAL A 214 -8.60 -0.44 -16.80
C VAL A 214 -10.03 -0.85 -16.47
N ALA A 215 -10.87 0.13 -16.13
CA ALA A 215 -12.31 -0.07 -15.98
C ALA A 215 -12.92 -0.76 -17.21
N TRP A 216 -13.95 -1.58 -16.99
CA TRP A 216 -14.52 -2.39 -18.05
C TRP A 216 -15.01 -1.55 -19.24
N HIS A 217 -14.65 -2.00 -20.44
CA HIS A 217 -15.00 -1.35 -21.71
C HIS A 217 -15.74 -2.32 -22.63
N SER A 218 -17.05 -2.46 -22.42
CA SER A 218 -17.95 -3.22 -23.31
C SER A 218 -17.98 -2.60 -24.71
N GLY A 219 -18.38 -3.40 -25.69
CA GLY A 219 -18.54 -2.93 -27.06
C GLY A 219 -17.24 -2.67 -27.84
N VAL A 220 -16.09 -2.39 -27.22
CA VAL A 220 -14.81 -2.13 -27.92
C VAL A 220 -13.74 -3.19 -27.63
N GLY A 221 -13.01 -3.61 -28.66
CA GLY A 221 -11.86 -4.52 -28.53
C GLY A 221 -10.72 -3.89 -27.72
N CYS A 222 -9.85 -4.67 -27.06
CA CYS A 222 -8.67 -4.12 -26.36
C CYS A 222 -7.76 -3.31 -27.32
N GLU A 223 -7.56 -3.82 -28.54
CA GLU A 223 -6.81 -3.15 -29.60
C GLU A 223 -7.50 -1.89 -30.15
N GLU A 224 -8.84 -1.87 -30.13
CA GLU A 224 -9.59 -0.67 -30.50
C GLU A 224 -9.51 0.38 -29.38
N PHE A 225 -9.71 -0.06 -28.14
CA PHE A 225 -9.62 0.77 -26.93
C PHE A 225 -8.26 1.45 -26.79
N SER A 226 -7.17 0.73 -27.06
CA SER A 226 -5.82 1.29 -27.00
C SER A 226 -5.58 2.42 -28.02
N ARG A 227 -6.32 2.43 -29.13
CA ARG A 227 -6.26 3.47 -30.17
C ARG A 227 -7.21 4.65 -29.91
N LEU A 228 -8.15 4.52 -28.98
CA LEU A 228 -9.03 5.63 -28.59
C LEU A 228 -8.23 6.69 -27.82
N SER A 229 -8.58 7.95 -28.05
CA SER A 229 -8.09 9.07 -27.24
C SER A 229 -8.68 9.02 -25.83
N GLU A 230 -8.05 9.69 -24.87
CA GLU A 230 -8.54 9.74 -23.48
C GLU A 230 -9.97 10.28 -23.38
N SER A 231 -10.31 11.28 -24.20
CA SER A 231 -11.67 11.82 -24.30
C SER A 231 -12.71 10.85 -24.86
N GLU A 232 -12.30 9.76 -25.52
CA GLU A 232 -13.22 8.74 -26.06
C GLU A 232 -13.30 7.48 -25.17
N ARG A 233 -12.57 7.46 -24.05
CA ARG A 233 -12.53 6.34 -23.11
C ARG A 233 -13.45 6.52 -21.92
N ALA A 234 -14.14 7.64 -21.81
CA ALA A 234 -15.17 7.82 -20.79
C ALA A 234 -16.30 6.82 -21.01
N ARG A 235 -17.03 6.51 -19.93
CA ARG A 235 -18.09 5.50 -19.95
C ARG A 235 -19.16 5.85 -20.98
N GLU A 236 -19.54 7.13 -21.05
CA GLU A 236 -20.54 7.64 -21.98
C GLU A 236 -20.11 7.44 -23.44
N ASP A 237 -18.85 7.72 -23.77
CA ASP A 237 -18.31 7.54 -25.12
C ASP A 237 -18.23 6.05 -25.50
N LEU A 238 -17.83 5.18 -24.58
CA LEU A 238 -17.81 3.74 -24.81
C LEU A 238 -19.22 3.19 -25.09
N LEU A 239 -20.24 3.71 -24.41
CA LEU A 239 -21.65 3.38 -24.69
C LEU A 239 -22.06 3.84 -26.10
N VAL A 240 -21.58 5.00 -26.57
CA VAL A 240 -21.80 5.46 -27.95
C VAL A 240 -21.11 4.52 -28.94
N HIS A 241 -19.89 4.05 -28.67
CA HIS A 241 -19.21 3.03 -29.48
C HIS A 241 -19.99 1.73 -29.58
N GLU A 242 -20.51 1.24 -28.45
CA GLU A 242 -21.32 0.03 -28.40
C GLU A 242 -22.61 0.19 -29.22
N LEU A 243 -23.31 1.31 -29.05
CA LEU A 243 -24.49 1.64 -29.83
C LEU A 243 -24.19 1.74 -31.32
N ALA A 244 -23.08 2.38 -31.70
CA ALA A 244 -22.64 2.51 -33.08
C ALA A 244 -22.41 1.15 -33.74
N LYS A 245 -21.86 0.17 -33.02
CA LYS A 245 -21.72 -1.21 -33.52
C LYS A 245 -23.07 -1.89 -33.71
N LEU A 246 -23.97 -1.78 -32.73
CA LEU A 246 -25.31 -2.36 -32.82
C LEU A 246 -26.11 -1.77 -34.00
N LYS A 247 -25.99 -0.47 -34.24
CA LYS A 247 -26.67 0.26 -35.31
C LYS A 247 -25.90 0.28 -36.64
N LYS A 248 -24.70 -0.30 -36.67
CA LYS A 248 -23.78 -0.29 -37.83
C LYS A 248 -23.42 1.11 -38.33
N TRP A 249 -23.41 2.10 -37.42
CA TRP A 249 -22.92 3.45 -37.72
C TRP A 249 -21.44 3.42 -38.06
N GLN A 250 -21.01 4.33 -38.93
CA GLN A 250 -19.63 4.40 -39.42
C GLN A 250 -19.01 5.73 -38.98
N ARG A 251 -17.70 5.78 -38.77
CA ARG A 251 -17.01 7.06 -38.50
C ARG A 251 -16.76 7.81 -39.80
N CYS A 252 -17.08 9.10 -39.83
CA CYS A 252 -16.71 9.96 -40.94
C CYS A 252 -15.18 10.03 -41.08
N PRO A 253 -14.58 9.80 -42.26
CA PRO A 253 -13.13 9.89 -42.45
C PRO A 253 -12.55 11.27 -42.14
N HIS A 254 -13.35 12.34 -42.30
CA HIS A 254 -12.92 13.73 -42.14
C HIS A 254 -13.07 14.23 -40.70
N CYS A 255 -14.26 14.16 -40.10
CA CYS A 255 -14.53 14.70 -38.76
C CYS A 255 -14.55 13.65 -37.64
N LYS A 256 -14.43 12.35 -37.96
CA LYS A 256 -14.42 11.20 -37.03
C LYS A 256 -15.70 10.94 -36.22
N PHE A 257 -16.71 11.80 -36.29
CA PHE A 257 -18.03 11.52 -35.70
C PHE A 257 -18.71 10.30 -36.32
N PHE A 258 -19.50 9.60 -35.51
CA PHE A 258 -20.36 8.51 -35.97
C PHE A 258 -21.50 9.06 -36.83
N VAL A 259 -21.70 8.45 -38.00
CA VAL A 259 -22.76 8.79 -38.95
C VAL A 259 -23.66 7.58 -39.17
N GLU A 260 -24.96 7.83 -39.14
CA GLU A 260 -26.00 6.84 -39.45
C GLU A 260 -26.31 6.86 -40.94
N LYS A 261 -26.46 5.66 -41.52
CA LYS A 261 -27.01 5.53 -42.87
C LYS A 261 -28.53 5.49 -42.77
N ASN A 262 -29.18 6.56 -43.22
CA ASN A 262 -30.64 6.62 -43.23
C ASN A 262 -31.22 5.65 -44.27
N GLU A 263 -30.98 5.88 -45.57
CA GLU A 263 -31.48 5.03 -46.66
C GLU A 263 -30.60 5.17 -47.93
N GLY A 264 -30.79 4.29 -48.91
CA GLY A 264 -30.23 4.47 -50.26
C GLY A 264 -28.78 4.03 -50.48
N CYS A 265 -28.03 4.82 -51.26
CA CYS A 265 -26.69 4.52 -51.80
C CYS A 265 -25.61 4.33 -50.72
N LEU A 266 -24.47 3.72 -51.07
CA LEU A 266 -23.29 3.60 -50.21
C LEU A 266 -22.51 4.92 -50.06
N HIS A 267 -22.76 5.92 -50.92
CA HIS A 267 -22.16 7.24 -50.78
C HIS A 267 -22.89 8.04 -49.70
N MET A 268 -22.22 8.30 -48.59
CA MET A 268 -22.73 9.07 -47.47
C MET A 268 -22.02 10.42 -47.37
N THR A 269 -22.77 11.46 -47.02
CA THR A 269 -22.23 12.80 -46.75
C THR A 269 -22.47 13.14 -45.29
N CYS A 270 -21.39 13.43 -44.57
CA CYS A 270 -21.49 13.95 -43.20
C CYS A 270 -22.10 15.36 -43.25
N ARG A 271 -23.06 15.62 -42.36
CA ARG A 271 -23.69 16.94 -42.20
C ARG A 271 -23.14 17.64 -40.97
#